data_AF-A0A4Y2WB89-F1
#
_entry.id   AF-A0A4Y2WB89-F1
#
_cell.length_a   1.000
_cell.length_b   1.000
_cell.length_c   1.000
_cell.angle_alpha   90.00
_cell.angle_beta   90.00
_cell.angle_gamma   90.00
#
_symmetry.space_group_name_H-M   'P 1'
#
loop_
_entity.id
_entity.type
_entity.pdbx_description
1 polymer ?
#
loop_
_entity_poly.entity_id
_entity_poly.type
_entity_poly.pdbx_seq_one_letter_code
_entity_poly.pdbx_strand_id
1 'polypeptide(L)'
;MKMPFQLVIAEDREWGRILPNGSWTGIIGNIQKGAADIADSYLGITEQRATVVDFSTVYLTDDITFAIKKPVPVPKSLAFVCPFNFITRTSILFALLVMPLIFKYVFRYKEAYIFLFLRLLGSIFRQSTLVNYDNGRFKSLIFSWWFFATVVSFSYSAVLLSMLSIPLEEIDVKNFIELAKAVKNNGYISYMSKGTATLDFMICNDKEHLRFLGEMVDSHEWYINDLPLSLYRT
;
A
#
# COMPACT_ATOMS: atom_id res chain seq x y z
N MET A 1 13.98 -14.88 42.47
CA MET A 1 13.56 -16.27 42.76
C MET A 1 14.53 -17.19 42.04
N LYS A 2 15.30 -18.04 42.74
CA LYS A 2 16.19 -19.04 42.11
C LYS A 2 15.50 -20.39 42.21
N MET A 3 14.79 -20.79 41.15
CA MET A 3 14.17 -22.10 41.03
C MET A 3 14.80 -22.83 39.84
N PRO A 4 15.11 -24.13 39.98
CA PRO A 4 15.47 -24.94 38.82
C PRO A 4 14.26 -25.03 37.88
N PHE A 5 14.48 -24.85 36.59
CA PHE A 5 13.42 -24.94 35.57
C PHE A 5 13.88 -25.81 34.41
N GLN A 6 12.91 -26.46 33.76
CA GLN A 6 13.11 -27.20 32.52
C GLN A 6 12.20 -26.59 31.46
N LEU A 7 12.78 -26.23 30.31
CA LEU A 7 12.02 -25.70 29.19
C LEU A 7 11.35 -26.84 28.43
N VAL A 8 10.03 -26.74 28.25
CA VAL A 8 9.22 -27.67 27.48
C VAL A 8 8.51 -26.90 26.39
N ILE A 9 8.57 -27.40 25.16
CA ILE A 9 7.90 -26.81 24.00
C ILE A 9 6.67 -27.66 23.68
N ALA A 10 5.53 -27.02 23.41
CA ALA A 10 4.32 -27.74 23.00
C ALA A 10 4.55 -28.49 21.67
N GLU A 11 4.15 -29.76 21.62
CA GLU A 11 4.40 -30.65 20.48
C GLU A 11 3.73 -30.16 19.19
N ASP A 12 2.53 -29.61 19.33
CA ASP A 12 1.72 -29.06 18.23
C ASP A 12 2.10 -27.62 17.84
N ARG A 13 2.99 -26.98 18.60
CA ARG A 13 3.43 -25.58 18.41
C ARG A 13 2.28 -24.56 18.35
N GLU A 14 1.13 -24.88 18.95
CA GLU A 14 -0.01 -23.97 19.06
C GLU A 14 0.06 -23.23 20.42
N TRP A 15 -0.49 -22.01 20.50
CA TRP A 15 -0.68 -21.36 21.82
C TRP A 15 -1.80 -22.05 22.61
N GLY A 16 -2.89 -22.35 21.93
CA GLY A 16 -3.94 -23.22 22.43
C GLY A 16 -5.33 -22.80 21.96
N ARG A 17 -6.04 -23.75 21.38
CA ARG A 17 -7.44 -23.62 21.00
C ARG A 17 -8.26 -24.73 21.62
N ILE A 18 -9.54 -24.47 21.80
CA ILE A 18 -10.50 -25.47 22.24
C ILE A 18 -10.83 -26.42 21.09
N LEU A 19 -10.76 -27.72 21.36
CA LEU A 19 -11.21 -28.76 20.44
C LEU A 19 -12.70 -29.07 20.66
N PRO A 20 -13.39 -29.71 19.69
CA PRO A 20 -14.78 -30.11 19.85
C PRO A 20 -15.06 -31.04 21.04
N ASN A 21 -14.03 -31.74 21.52
CA ASN A 21 -14.09 -32.60 22.70
C ASN A 21 -13.92 -31.84 24.03
N GLY A 22 -13.81 -30.50 23.99
CA GLY A 22 -13.60 -29.64 25.16
C GLY A 22 -12.17 -29.61 25.70
N SER A 23 -11.24 -30.38 25.12
CA SER A 23 -9.82 -30.32 25.48
C SER A 23 -9.10 -29.18 24.78
N TRP A 24 -8.06 -28.65 25.41
CA TRP A 24 -7.22 -27.61 24.82
C TRP A 24 -5.98 -28.20 24.15
N THR A 25 -5.58 -27.59 23.02
CA THR A 25 -4.28 -27.81 22.37
C THR A 25 -3.23 -26.86 22.92
N GLY A 26 -1.99 -27.00 22.46
CA GLY A 26 -0.95 -26.02 22.65
C GLY A 26 -0.46 -25.88 24.08
N ILE A 27 0.11 -24.71 24.33
CA ILE A 27 0.60 -24.30 25.65
C ILE A 27 -0.52 -24.37 26.70
N ILE A 28 -1.73 -23.88 26.37
CA ILE A 28 -2.89 -23.94 27.28
C ILE A 28 -3.24 -25.39 27.65
N GLY A 29 -3.26 -26.30 26.67
CA GLY A 29 -3.52 -27.72 26.90
C GLY A 29 -2.50 -28.39 27.80
N ASN A 30 -1.22 -28.00 27.70
CA ASN A 30 -0.16 -28.55 28.55
C ASN A 30 -0.29 -28.10 30.00
N ILE A 31 -0.67 -26.84 30.25
CA ILE A 31 -0.95 -26.35 31.61
C ILE A 31 -2.20 -27.05 32.17
N GLN A 32 -3.27 -27.16 31.38
CA GLN A 32 -4.51 -27.81 31.81
C GLN A 32 -4.30 -29.28 32.23
N LYS A 33 -3.42 -30.00 31.53
CA LYS A 33 -3.11 -31.41 31.82
C LYS A 33 -2.07 -31.61 32.93
N GLY A 34 -1.50 -30.53 33.48
CA GLY A 34 -0.40 -30.61 34.45
C GLY A 34 0.92 -31.10 33.85
N ALA A 35 1.08 -31.00 32.53
CA ALA A 35 2.33 -31.36 31.83
C ALA A 35 3.39 -30.25 31.92
N ALA A 36 2.98 -29.03 32.26
CA ALA A 36 3.84 -27.90 32.56
C ALA A 36 3.25 -27.07 33.70
N ASP A 37 4.10 -26.48 34.54
CA ASP A 37 3.67 -25.70 35.71
C ASP A 37 3.44 -24.21 35.37
N ILE A 38 4.23 -23.65 34.45
CA ILE A 38 4.19 -22.23 34.07
C ILE A 38 4.34 -22.12 32.56
N ALA A 39 3.50 -21.27 31.96
CA ALA A 39 3.60 -20.86 30.56
C ALA A 39 4.18 -19.46 30.45
N ASP A 40 5.40 -19.34 29.94
CA ASP A 40 6.01 -18.05 29.57
C ASP A 40 6.08 -17.94 28.04
N SER A 41 5.10 -17.24 27.47
CA SER A 41 4.98 -17.00 26.04
C SER A 41 4.03 -15.83 25.80
N TYR A 42 3.96 -15.38 24.55
CA TYR A 42 3.09 -14.30 24.08
C TYR A 42 1.62 -14.75 24.00
N LEU A 43 1.02 -15.08 25.15
CA LEU A 43 -0.36 -15.53 25.22
C LEU A 43 -1.31 -14.33 25.36
N GLY A 44 -2.20 -14.17 24.39
CA GLY A 44 -3.36 -13.30 24.54
C GLY A 44 -4.32 -13.86 25.60
N ILE A 45 -4.75 -12.97 26.51
CA ILE A 45 -5.78 -13.26 27.51
C ILE A 45 -7.14 -13.22 26.80
N THR A 46 -7.87 -14.32 26.85
CA THR A 46 -9.25 -14.41 26.36
C THR A 46 -10.14 -14.99 27.46
N GLU A 47 -11.43 -14.68 27.42
CA GLU A 47 -12.40 -15.21 28.40
C GLU A 47 -12.36 -16.73 28.46
N GLN A 48 -12.35 -17.40 27.30
CA GLN A 48 -12.31 -18.86 27.21
C GLN A 48 -11.04 -19.44 27.86
N ARG A 49 -9.87 -18.83 27.64
CA ARG A 49 -8.62 -19.30 28.25
C ARG A 49 -8.59 -19.06 29.76
N ALA A 50 -9.13 -17.93 30.22
CA ALA A 50 -9.20 -17.59 31.63
C ALA A 50 -10.09 -18.54 32.45
N THR A 51 -10.97 -19.33 31.80
CA THR A 51 -11.75 -20.38 32.49
C THR A 51 -10.94 -21.63 32.84
N VAL A 52 -9.80 -21.86 32.18
CA VAL A 52 -8.99 -23.09 32.33
C VAL A 52 -7.60 -22.84 32.89
N VAL A 53 -7.09 -21.62 32.79
CA VAL A 53 -5.79 -21.22 33.35
C VAL A 53 -5.89 -19.85 34.01
N ASP A 54 -5.09 -19.64 35.05
CA ASP A 54 -4.94 -18.34 35.69
C ASP A 54 -3.83 -17.53 35.01
N PHE A 55 -4.12 -16.28 34.68
CA PHE A 55 -3.15 -15.35 34.11
C PHE A 55 -2.55 -14.44 35.18
N SER A 56 -1.31 -14.02 34.95
CA SER A 56 -0.68 -12.95 35.74
C SER A 56 -1.22 -11.57 35.34
N THR A 57 -0.71 -10.51 35.98
CA THR A 57 -1.00 -9.15 35.53
C THR A 57 -0.49 -8.92 34.10
N VAL A 58 -1.28 -8.22 33.29
CA VAL A 58 -0.88 -7.83 31.94
C VAL A 58 0.42 -7.02 32.03
N TYR A 59 1.47 -7.52 31.38
CA TYR A 59 2.77 -6.85 31.31
C TYR A 59 3.03 -6.19 29.95
N LEU A 60 2.25 -6.56 28.92
CA LEU A 60 2.35 -6.03 27.57
C LEU A 60 0.97 -5.97 26.92
N THR A 61 0.70 -4.88 26.22
CA THR A 61 -0.50 -4.69 25.39
C THR A 61 -0.03 -4.44 23.97
N ASP A 62 -0.63 -5.14 23.02
CA ASP A 62 -0.24 -5.09 21.62
C ASP A 62 -1.46 -4.98 20.72
N ASP A 63 -1.27 -4.29 19.61
CA ASP A 63 -2.32 -3.98 18.66
C ASP A 63 -2.31 -5.01 17.53
N ILE A 64 -3.50 -5.48 17.16
CA ILE A 64 -3.64 -6.41 16.05
C ILE A 64 -3.40 -5.67 14.74
N THR A 65 -2.29 -6.00 14.10
CA THR A 65 -1.89 -5.48 12.78
C THR A 65 -1.72 -6.62 11.79
N PHE A 66 -1.62 -6.30 10.51
CA PHE A 66 -1.34 -7.27 9.46
C PHE A 66 -0.18 -6.80 8.61
N ALA A 67 0.57 -7.76 8.07
CA ALA A 67 1.66 -7.50 7.14
C ALA A 67 1.25 -7.95 5.73
N ILE A 68 1.58 -7.12 4.74
CA ILE A 68 1.47 -7.47 3.33
C ILE A 68 2.85 -7.45 2.69
N LYS A 69 2.99 -8.15 1.57
CA LYS A 69 4.21 -8.09 0.76
C LYS A 69 4.46 -6.64 0.33
N LYS A 70 5.71 -6.17 0.48
CA LYS A 70 6.10 -4.83 0.03
C LYS A 70 5.73 -4.64 -1.45
N PRO A 71 5.02 -3.56 -1.82
CA PRO A 71 4.66 -3.30 -3.21
C PRO A 71 5.92 -3.10 -4.06
N VAL A 72 5.86 -3.58 -5.30
CA VAL A 72 6.95 -3.40 -6.26
C VAL A 72 6.86 -1.97 -6.80
N PRO A 73 7.94 -1.17 -6.75
CA PRO A 73 7.90 0.19 -7.28
C PRO A 73 7.65 0.16 -8.78
N VAL A 74 6.87 1.14 -9.27
CA VAL A 74 6.62 1.34 -10.70
C VAL A 74 7.95 1.46 -11.46
N PRO A 75 8.10 0.83 -12.64
CA PRO A 75 9.34 0.89 -13.41
C PRO A 75 9.71 2.34 -13.78
N LYS A 76 10.97 2.70 -13.52
CA LYS A 76 11.51 4.06 -13.72
C LYS A 76 11.34 4.59 -15.16
N SER A 77 11.22 3.71 -16.15
CA SER A 77 11.01 4.09 -17.55
C SER A 77 9.65 4.73 -17.81
N LEU A 78 8.59 4.28 -17.13
CA LEU A 78 7.26 4.87 -17.24
C LEU A 78 7.12 6.15 -16.40
N ALA A 79 7.99 6.34 -15.39
CA ALA A 79 7.97 7.52 -14.53
C ALA A 79 8.12 8.85 -15.29
N PHE A 80 8.74 8.86 -16.47
CA PHE A 80 8.85 10.05 -17.32
C PHE A 80 7.52 10.45 -17.98
N VAL A 81 6.63 9.51 -18.24
CA VAL A 81 5.34 9.75 -18.91
C VAL A 81 4.18 9.85 -17.92
N CYS A 82 4.38 9.39 -16.69
CA CYS A 82 3.43 9.42 -15.59
C CYS A 82 3.27 10.73 -14.78
N PRO A 83 4.10 11.80 -14.91
CA PRO A 83 3.96 12.93 -14.00
C PRO A 83 2.67 13.73 -14.24
N PHE A 84 2.08 13.63 -15.44
CA PHE A 84 0.79 14.24 -15.73
C PHE A 84 -0.30 13.19 -15.90
N ASN A 85 -1.43 13.44 -15.25
CA ASN A 85 -2.67 12.70 -15.46
C ASN A 85 -3.06 12.70 -16.94
N PHE A 86 -3.82 11.68 -17.34
CA PHE A 86 -4.30 11.53 -18.72
C PHE A 86 -5.00 12.80 -19.25
N ILE A 87 -5.83 13.41 -18.41
CA ILE A 87 -6.58 14.63 -18.73
C ILE A 87 -5.64 15.83 -18.98
N THR A 88 -4.66 16.04 -18.10
CA THR A 88 -3.70 17.15 -18.26
C THR A 88 -2.79 16.95 -19.47
N ARG A 89 -2.35 15.72 -19.71
CA ARG A 89 -1.50 15.36 -20.85
C ARG A 89 -2.21 15.61 -22.18
N THR A 90 -3.46 15.19 -22.30
CA THR A 90 -4.28 15.40 -23.50
C THR A 90 -4.61 16.89 -23.71
N SER A 91 -4.84 17.64 -22.63
CA SER A 91 -5.07 19.08 -22.71
C SER A 91 -3.85 19.86 -23.24
N ILE A 92 -2.64 19.51 -22.78
CA ILE A 92 -1.39 20.14 -23.27
C ILE A 92 -1.18 19.81 -24.76
N LEU A 93 -1.41 18.56 -25.17
CA LEU A 93 -1.30 18.14 -26.57
C LEU A 93 -2.31 18.89 -27.46
N PHE A 94 -3.54 19.04 -26.98
CA PHE A 94 -4.57 19.79 -27.69
C PHE A 94 -4.21 21.28 -27.83
N ALA A 95 -3.75 21.92 -26.75
CA ALA A 95 -3.30 23.31 -26.80
C ALA A 95 -2.15 23.53 -27.80
N LEU A 96 -1.21 22.59 -27.86
CA LEU A 96 -0.08 22.61 -28.79
C LEU A 96 -0.52 22.48 -30.26
N LEU A 97 -1.62 21.77 -30.54
CA LEU A 97 -2.15 21.62 -31.90
C LEU A 97 -3.01 22.82 -32.31
N VAL A 98 -3.79 23.38 -31.38
CA VAL A 98 -4.71 24.50 -31.66
C VAL A 98 -3.98 25.84 -31.83
N MET A 99 -2.95 26.12 -31.03
CA MET A 99 -2.22 27.39 -31.10
C MET A 99 -1.62 27.71 -32.48
N PRO A 100 -0.91 26.80 -33.19
CA PRO A 100 -0.43 27.07 -34.55
C PRO A 100 -1.57 27.26 -35.56
N LEU A 101 -2.75 26.65 -35.35
CA LEU A 101 -3.94 26.92 -36.17
C LEU A 101 -4.43 28.35 -35.96
N ILE A 102 -4.49 28.84 -34.72
CA ILE A 102 -4.88 30.22 -34.41
C ILE A 102 -3.92 31.20 -35.11
N PHE A 103 -2.60 30.98 -35.03
CA PHE A 103 -1.61 31.80 -35.73
C PHE A 103 -1.77 31.78 -37.26
N LYS A 104 -2.17 30.65 -37.84
CA LYS A 104 -2.37 30.55 -39.29
C LYS A 104 -3.68 31.19 -39.76
N TYR A 105 -4.79 30.89 -39.09
CA TYR A 105 -6.13 31.29 -39.55
C TYR A 105 -6.53 32.70 -39.10
N VAL A 106 -6.32 33.04 -37.83
CA VAL A 106 -6.73 34.36 -37.28
C VAL A 106 -5.77 35.46 -37.74
N PHE A 107 -4.50 35.11 -37.81
CA PHE A 107 -3.43 36.06 -38.04
C PHE A 107 -2.82 35.99 -39.45
N ARG A 108 -3.32 35.08 -40.30
CA ARG A 108 -2.91 34.89 -41.71
C ARG A 108 -1.39 34.85 -41.92
N TYR A 109 -0.69 34.20 -40.99
CA TYR A 109 0.76 34.09 -41.05
C TYR A 109 1.19 33.21 -42.23
N LYS A 110 2.20 33.64 -42.99
CA LYS A 110 2.57 33.04 -44.29
C LYS A 110 3.34 31.72 -44.16
N GLU A 111 3.90 31.40 -43.00
CA GLU A 111 4.66 30.17 -42.79
C GLU A 111 3.78 28.92 -42.85
N ALA A 112 4.39 27.79 -43.24
CA ALA A 112 3.70 26.51 -43.20
C ALA A 112 3.40 26.09 -41.76
N TYR A 113 2.30 25.37 -41.57
CA TYR A 113 1.83 24.91 -40.25
C TYR A 113 2.91 24.14 -39.48
N ILE A 114 3.67 23.27 -40.16
CA ILE A 114 4.69 22.44 -39.53
C ILE A 114 5.83 23.27 -38.91
N PHE A 115 6.25 24.36 -39.57
CA PHE A 115 7.30 25.24 -39.04
C PHE A 115 6.81 26.05 -37.85
N LEU A 116 5.54 26.47 -37.86
CA LEU A 116 4.90 27.11 -36.71
C LEU A 116 4.78 26.14 -35.53
N PHE A 117 4.29 24.93 -35.78
CA PHE A 117 4.18 23.88 -34.77
C PHE A 117 5.53 23.56 -34.13
N LEU A 118 6.59 23.36 -34.93
CA LEU A 118 7.93 23.08 -34.42
C LEU A 118 8.53 24.24 -33.64
N ARG A 119 8.26 25.50 -34.02
CA ARG A 119 8.70 26.68 -33.26
C ARG A 119 7.98 26.79 -31.92
N LEU A 120 6.66 26.58 -31.89
CA LEU A 120 5.88 26.62 -30.65
C LEU A 120 6.24 25.45 -29.72
N LEU A 121 6.48 24.26 -30.28
CA LEU A 121 7.04 23.11 -29.57
C LEU A 121 8.43 23.44 -29.01
N GLY A 122 9.30 24.08 -29.81
CA GLY A 122 10.61 24.55 -29.38
C GLY A 122 10.55 25.52 -28.19
N SER A 123 9.54 26.39 -28.15
CA SER A 123 9.31 27.30 -27.02
C SER A 123 9.00 26.55 -25.70
N ILE A 124 8.37 25.36 -25.76
CA ILE A 124 8.15 24.50 -24.56
C ILE A 124 9.48 23.93 -24.07
N PHE A 125 10.39 23.59 -24.99
CA PHE A 125 11.77 23.20 -24.66
C PHE A 125 12.68 24.38 -24.28
N ARG A 126 12.10 25.54 -23.97
CA ARG A 126 12.81 26.79 -23.62
C ARG A 126 13.74 27.29 -24.73
N GLN A 127 13.52 26.88 -25.98
CA GLN A 127 14.26 27.41 -27.14
C GLN A 127 13.73 28.80 -27.51
N SER A 128 14.63 29.70 -27.92
CA SER A 128 14.25 31.06 -28.30
C SER A 128 13.48 31.05 -29.62
N THR A 129 12.34 31.74 -29.63
CA THR A 129 11.59 31.96 -30.86
C THR A 129 12.09 33.25 -31.50
N LEU A 130 13.03 33.13 -32.45
CA LEU A 130 13.52 34.27 -33.24
C LEU A 130 12.48 34.63 -34.30
N VAL A 131 11.51 35.45 -33.92
CA VAL A 131 10.60 36.08 -34.87
C VAL A 131 10.44 37.55 -34.49
N ASN A 132 10.71 38.42 -35.46
CA ASN A 132 10.53 39.85 -35.32
C ASN A 132 9.08 40.17 -35.69
N TYR A 133 8.28 40.60 -34.71
CA TYR A 133 6.86 40.91 -34.91
C TYR A 133 6.61 42.42 -34.79
N ASP A 134 6.08 43.03 -35.84
CA ASP A 134 5.74 44.46 -35.85
C ASP A 134 4.37 44.79 -35.21
N ASN A 135 3.48 43.79 -35.05
CA ASN A 135 2.10 44.03 -34.62
C ASN A 135 1.85 43.67 -33.14
N GLY A 136 1.30 44.61 -32.36
CA GLY A 136 1.12 44.48 -30.90
C GLY A 136 0.19 43.33 -30.47
N ARG A 137 -0.83 42.99 -31.28
CA ARG A 137 -1.74 41.87 -30.99
C ARG A 137 -1.04 40.51 -31.03
N PHE A 138 -0.07 40.36 -31.93
CA PHE A 138 0.75 39.14 -32.01
C PHE A 138 1.68 39.01 -30.80
N LYS A 139 2.27 40.13 -30.36
CA LYS A 139 3.13 40.15 -29.16
C LYS A 139 2.38 39.68 -27.92
N SER A 140 1.14 40.13 -27.73
CA SER A 140 0.31 39.69 -26.60
C SER A 140 0.01 38.19 -26.61
N LEU A 141 -0.29 37.61 -27.78
CA LEU A 141 -0.62 36.18 -27.88
C LEU A 141 0.63 35.31 -27.67
N ILE A 142 1.77 35.73 -28.20
CA ILE A 142 3.05 35.05 -28.01
C ILE A 142 3.52 35.15 -26.57
N PHE A 143 3.30 36.29 -25.92
CA PHE A 143 3.59 36.43 -24.49
C PHE A 143 2.73 35.47 -23.65
N SER A 144 1.44 35.34 -23.97
CA SER A 144 0.56 34.35 -23.33
C SER A 144 1.05 32.91 -23.56
N TRP A 145 1.45 32.58 -24.80
CA TRP A 145 2.03 31.27 -25.12
C TRP A 145 3.34 31.02 -24.36
N TRP A 146 4.22 32.02 -24.28
CA TRP A 146 5.49 31.94 -23.57
C TRP A 146 5.30 31.73 -22.07
N PHE A 147 4.33 32.43 -21.47
CA PHE A 147 3.94 32.23 -20.08
C PHE A 147 3.42 30.80 -19.86
N PHE A 148 2.52 30.32 -20.72
CA PHE A 148 2.00 28.96 -20.67
C PHE A 148 3.12 27.90 -20.78
N ALA A 149 4.01 28.04 -21.77
CA ALA A 149 5.13 27.13 -21.99
C ALA A 149 6.08 27.07 -20.79
N THR A 150 6.32 28.22 -20.15
CA THR A 150 7.15 28.32 -18.95
C THR A 150 6.53 27.60 -17.76
N VAL A 151 5.23 27.83 -17.52
CA VAL A 151 4.48 27.15 -16.45
C VAL A 151 4.49 25.64 -16.66
N VAL A 152 4.19 25.15 -17.88
CA VAL A 152 4.20 23.72 -18.19
C VAL A 152 5.58 23.09 -17.97
N SER A 153 6.65 23.76 -18.41
CA SER A 153 8.03 23.28 -18.24
C SER A 153 8.41 23.16 -16.76
N PHE A 154 8.16 24.21 -15.96
CA PHE A 154 8.46 24.19 -14.53
C PHE A 154 7.60 23.17 -13.77
N SER A 155 6.31 23.09 -14.04
CA SER A 155 5.41 22.11 -13.42
C SER A 155 5.84 20.68 -13.74
N TYR A 156 6.22 20.39 -14.98
CA TYR A 156 6.72 19.07 -15.36
C TYR A 156 7.99 18.71 -14.58
N SER A 157 8.98 19.63 -14.53
CA SER A 157 10.21 19.40 -13.76
C SER A 157 9.94 19.20 -12.26
N ALA A 158 9.02 19.97 -11.67
CA ALA A 158 8.67 19.86 -10.26
C ALA A 158 8.00 18.52 -9.92
N VAL A 159 7.03 18.09 -10.74
CA VAL A 159 6.32 16.83 -10.52
C VAL A 159 7.23 15.63 -10.78
N LEU A 160 8.04 15.68 -11.84
CA LEU A 160 9.05 14.65 -12.10
C LEU A 160 10.04 14.53 -10.94
N LEU A 161 10.51 15.66 -10.41
CA LEU A 161 11.40 15.67 -9.25
C LEU A 161 10.71 15.02 -8.03
N SER A 162 9.46 15.36 -7.75
CA SER A 162 8.70 14.76 -6.63
C SER A 162 8.55 13.24 -6.77
N MET A 163 8.29 12.73 -7.97
CA MET A 163 8.18 11.28 -8.22
C MET A 163 9.53 10.55 -8.13
N LEU A 164 10.63 11.25 -8.44
CA LEU A 164 11.99 10.69 -8.29
C LEU A 164 12.48 10.75 -6.84
N SER A 165 12.04 11.74 -6.06
CA SER A 165 12.37 11.84 -4.63
C SER A 165 11.64 10.80 -3.79
N ILE A 166 10.38 10.50 -4.11
CA ILE A 166 9.59 9.47 -3.42
C ILE A 166 9.01 8.53 -4.47
N PRO A 167 9.48 7.26 -4.55
CA PRO A 167 8.93 6.31 -5.49
C PRO A 167 7.44 6.11 -5.17
N LEU A 168 6.58 6.19 -6.19
CA LEU A 168 5.18 5.84 -6.03
C LEU A 168 5.08 4.35 -5.69
N GLU A 169 4.67 4.06 -4.47
CA GLU A 169 4.25 2.73 -4.03
C GLU A 169 2.71 2.67 -4.12
N GLU A 170 2.19 1.78 -4.96
CA GLU A 170 0.74 1.47 -4.97
C GLU A 170 0.44 0.55 -3.79
N ILE A 171 0.06 1.13 -2.65
CA ILE A 171 -0.42 0.36 -1.50
C ILE A 171 -1.93 0.14 -1.68
N ASP A 172 -2.32 -1.08 -2.09
CA ASP A 172 -3.71 -1.44 -2.41
C ASP A 172 -4.56 -1.80 -1.16
N VAL A 173 -3.91 -2.15 -0.05
CA VAL A 173 -4.61 -2.55 1.19
C VAL A 173 -3.97 -1.89 2.40
N LYS A 174 -4.70 -0.96 3.02
CA LYS A 174 -4.24 -0.22 4.20
C LYS A 174 -4.99 -0.62 5.47
N ASN A 175 -6.25 -1.01 5.32
CA ASN A 175 -7.15 -1.28 6.44
C ASN A 175 -7.76 -2.69 6.36
N PHE A 176 -8.22 -3.22 7.50
CA PHE A 176 -8.92 -4.50 7.55
C PHE A 176 -10.18 -4.56 6.67
N ILE A 177 -10.85 -3.43 6.45
CA ILE A 177 -12.01 -3.34 5.54
C ILE A 177 -11.58 -3.60 4.09
N GLU A 178 -10.49 -2.97 3.66
CA GLU A 178 -9.91 -3.17 2.32
C GLU A 178 -9.35 -4.58 2.20
N LEU A 179 -8.75 -5.12 3.26
CA LEU A 179 -8.26 -6.49 3.29
C LEU A 179 -9.40 -7.49 3.12
N ALA A 180 -10.50 -7.34 3.86
CA ALA A 180 -11.67 -8.20 3.72
C ALA A 180 -12.26 -8.13 2.31
N LYS A 181 -12.31 -6.93 1.71
CA LYS A 181 -12.76 -6.75 0.32
C LYS A 181 -11.80 -7.39 -0.69
N ALA A 182 -10.49 -7.28 -0.45
CA ALA A 182 -9.46 -7.87 -1.30
C ALA A 182 -9.47 -9.41 -1.23
N VAL A 183 -9.68 -9.99 -0.04
CA VAL A 183 -9.87 -11.44 0.13
C VAL A 183 -11.12 -11.91 -0.59
N LYS A 184 -12.22 -11.16 -0.48
CA LYS A 184 -13.50 -11.51 -1.13
C LYS A 184 -13.47 -11.43 -2.66
N ASN A 185 -12.85 -10.38 -3.22
CA ASN A 185 -12.97 -10.05 -4.64
C ASN A 185 -11.69 -10.27 -5.45
N ASN A 186 -10.52 -10.06 -4.84
CA ASN A 186 -9.23 -10.01 -5.54
C ASN A 186 -8.38 -11.26 -5.28
N GLY A 187 -8.94 -12.30 -4.65
CA GLY A 187 -8.26 -13.58 -4.41
C GLY A 187 -7.07 -13.49 -3.45
N TYR A 188 -7.06 -12.49 -2.55
CA TYR A 188 -6.02 -12.40 -1.53
C TYR A 188 -6.18 -13.52 -0.51
N ILE A 189 -5.04 -14.05 -0.05
CA ILE A 189 -4.98 -15.07 1.00
C ILE A 189 -4.48 -14.38 2.27
N SER A 190 -5.23 -14.54 3.36
CA SER A 190 -4.82 -14.08 4.68
C SER A 190 -4.31 -15.27 5.46
N TYR A 191 -3.07 -15.18 5.96
CA TYR A 191 -2.50 -16.22 6.79
C TYR A 191 -2.45 -15.79 8.25
N MET A 192 -2.74 -16.71 9.17
CA MET A 192 -2.65 -16.48 10.61
C MET A 192 -1.99 -17.66 11.31
N SER A 193 -1.37 -17.44 12.46
CA SER A 193 -0.83 -18.55 13.25
C SER A 193 -1.95 -19.36 13.91
N LYS A 194 -1.83 -20.68 13.90
CA LYS A 194 -2.86 -21.57 14.42
C LYS A 194 -2.94 -21.51 15.96
N GLY A 195 -4.17 -21.53 16.49
CA GLY A 195 -4.41 -21.49 17.93
C GLY A 195 -4.03 -20.16 18.59
N THR A 196 -3.93 -19.07 17.84
CA THR A 196 -3.71 -17.72 18.37
C THR A 196 -5.00 -17.10 18.92
N ALA A 197 -4.87 -16.26 19.95
CA ALA A 197 -6.00 -15.50 20.49
C ALA A 197 -6.60 -14.50 19.48
N THR A 198 -5.80 -14.04 18.51
CA THR A 198 -6.24 -13.11 17.45
C THR A 198 -7.33 -13.72 16.57
N LEU A 199 -7.27 -15.04 16.31
CA LEU A 199 -8.25 -15.73 15.49
C LEU A 199 -9.60 -15.80 16.22
N ASP A 200 -9.56 -16.21 17.50
CA ASP A 200 -10.74 -16.25 18.37
C ASP A 200 -11.38 -14.86 18.47
N PHE A 201 -10.56 -13.80 18.62
CA PHE A 201 -11.00 -12.41 18.63
C PHE A 201 -11.67 -11.98 17.33
N MET A 202 -11.13 -12.39 16.17
CA MET A 202 -11.72 -12.04 14.87
C MET A 202 -13.06 -12.73 14.66
N ILE A 203 -13.16 -14.02 14.97
CA ILE A 203 -14.39 -14.82 14.81
C ILE A 203 -15.51 -14.31 15.74
N CYS A 204 -15.17 -13.98 16.98
CA CYS A 204 -16.15 -13.48 17.96
C CYS A 204 -16.45 -11.98 17.84
N ASN A 205 -15.85 -11.28 16.86
CA ASN A 205 -16.00 -9.83 16.74
C ASN A 205 -17.37 -9.41 16.20
N ASP A 206 -17.91 -8.29 16.69
CA ASP A 206 -19.14 -7.69 16.17
C ASP A 206 -18.99 -7.16 14.74
N LYS A 207 -17.77 -6.81 14.32
CA LYS A 207 -17.49 -6.26 12.99
C LYS A 207 -17.44 -7.37 11.94
N GLU A 208 -18.38 -7.31 10.99
CA GLU A 208 -18.51 -8.29 9.90
C GLU A 208 -17.21 -8.54 9.12
N HIS A 209 -16.43 -7.50 8.81
CA HIS A 209 -15.20 -7.65 8.04
C HIS A 209 -14.11 -8.44 8.80
N LEU A 210 -14.05 -8.34 10.12
CA LEU A 210 -13.10 -9.11 10.94
C LEU A 210 -13.57 -10.56 11.09
N ARG A 211 -14.87 -10.75 11.36
CA ARG A 211 -15.48 -12.07 11.44
C ARG A 211 -15.31 -12.85 10.15
N PHE A 212 -15.59 -12.22 9.01
CA PHE A 212 -15.39 -12.80 7.68
C PHE A 212 -13.93 -13.24 7.47
N LEU A 213 -12.95 -12.41 7.86
CA LEU A 213 -11.54 -12.78 7.74
C LEU A 213 -11.19 -13.99 8.61
N GLY A 214 -11.65 -14.01 9.87
CA GLY A 214 -11.41 -15.14 10.78
C GLY A 214 -12.04 -16.44 10.29
N GLU A 215 -13.31 -16.39 9.85
CA GLU A 215 -14.02 -17.54 9.27
C GLU A 215 -13.34 -18.07 8.01
N MET A 216 -12.88 -17.18 7.12
CA MET A 216 -12.18 -17.58 5.90
C MET A 216 -10.85 -18.28 6.18
N VAL A 217 -10.10 -17.80 7.18
CA VAL A 217 -8.84 -18.41 7.62
C VAL A 217 -9.09 -19.80 8.20
N ASP A 218 -10.10 -19.94 9.06
CA ASP A 218 -10.43 -21.22 9.69
C ASP A 218 -10.99 -22.23 8.67
N SER A 219 -11.88 -21.80 7.77
CA SER A 219 -12.50 -22.68 6.79
C SER A 219 -11.55 -23.20 5.71
N HIS A 220 -10.52 -22.40 5.35
CA HIS A 220 -9.54 -22.77 4.32
C HIS A 220 -8.21 -23.27 4.89
N GLU A 221 -8.10 -23.37 6.22
CA GLU A 221 -6.88 -23.76 6.93
C GLU A 221 -5.64 -22.91 6.55
N TRP A 222 -5.81 -21.59 6.43
CA TRP A 222 -4.72 -20.67 6.07
C TRP A 222 -3.78 -20.37 7.26
N TYR A 223 -3.11 -21.42 7.72
CA TYR A 223 -2.25 -21.36 8.90
C TYR A 223 -0.77 -21.24 8.55
N ILE A 224 -0.07 -20.31 9.21
CA ILE A 224 1.40 -20.19 9.14
C ILE A 224 2.01 -21.23 10.07
N ASN A 225 2.09 -22.48 9.61
CA ASN A 225 2.87 -23.50 10.30
C ASN A 225 4.27 -23.54 9.69
N ASP A 226 5.30 -23.45 10.54
CA ASP A 226 6.74 -23.57 10.25
C ASP A 226 7.54 -22.31 9.85
N LEU A 227 7.52 -21.24 10.67
CA LEU A 227 8.70 -20.37 10.73
C LEU A 227 9.79 -21.04 11.60
N PRO A 228 10.99 -21.34 11.07
CA PRO A 228 12.08 -21.88 11.87
C PRO A 228 12.58 -20.83 12.89
N LEU A 229 12.81 -21.28 14.13
CA LEU A 229 13.38 -20.50 15.25
C LEU A 229 14.77 -19.89 14.96
N SER A 230 15.39 -20.19 13.82
CA SER A 230 16.69 -19.65 13.41
C SER A 230 16.66 -18.14 13.12
N LEU A 231 15.49 -17.54 12.91
CA LEU A 231 15.34 -16.09 12.66
C LEU A 231 15.28 -15.25 13.95
N TYR A 232 15.18 -15.87 15.13
CA TYR A 232 15.14 -15.16 16.41
C TYR A 232 16.50 -15.10 17.14
N ARG A 233 17.60 -15.53 16.50
CA ARG A 233 18.96 -15.20 16.97
C ARG A 233 19.42 -13.91 16.29
N THR A 234 19.10 -12.78 16.92
CA THR A 234 19.88 -11.55 16.80
C THR A 234 20.61 -11.30 18.09
#